data_AF-A0A7V5F153-F1
#
_entry.id   AF-A0A7V5F153-F1
#
_cell.length_a   1.000
_cell.length_b   1.000
_cell.length_c   1.000
_cell.angle_alpha   90.00
_cell.angle_beta   90.00
_cell.angle_gamma   90.00
#
_symmetry.space_group_name_H-M   'P 1'
#
loop_
_entity.id
_entity.type
_entity.pdbx_description
1 polymer ?
#
loop_
_entity_poly.entity_id
_entity_poly.type
_entity_poly.pdbx_seq_one_letter_code
_entity_poly.pdbx_strand_id
1 'polypeptide(L)'
;MNFKLEPSGDRGILTIGGELTIDRAAELRTMLITSLESAENVHIRLEAVTEVDLSCLQLLCSAHRTAMNLNKNLILDSEESQVFRQTVKDAGYTRNRGCTADSCESCLWIGGDK
;
A
#
# COMPACT_ATOMS: atom_id res chain seq x y z
N MET A 1 -7.11 -13.84 2.91
CA MET A 1 -6.82 -12.42 3.18
C MET A 1 -7.87 -11.90 4.14
N ASN A 2 -7.46 -11.20 5.18
CA ASN A 2 -8.36 -10.56 6.13
C ASN A 2 -8.17 -9.04 6.04
N PHE A 3 -9.25 -8.28 6.17
CA PHE A 3 -9.14 -6.83 6.22
C PHE A 3 -10.17 -6.16 7.13
N LYS A 4 -9.81 -4.97 7.58
CA LYS A 4 -10.67 -4.09 8.37
C LYS A 4 -10.44 -2.65 7.93
N LEU A 5 -11.52 -1.91 7.70
CA LEU A 5 -11.50 -0.47 7.50
C LEU A 5 -12.11 0.22 8.73
N GLU A 6 -11.34 1.09 9.37
CA GLU A 6 -11.81 1.90 10.50
C GLU A 6 -11.77 3.39 10.12
N PRO A 7 -12.92 4.02 9.83
CA PRO A 7 -13.00 5.46 9.59
C PRO A 7 -12.96 6.23 10.92
N SER A 8 -12.10 7.24 11.00
CA SER A 8 -12.00 8.19 12.11
C SER A 8 -11.88 9.60 11.52
N GLY A 9 -13.02 10.19 11.14
CA GLY A 9 -13.05 11.50 10.48
C GLY A 9 -12.57 11.42 9.03
N ASP A 10 -11.57 12.23 8.68
CA ASP A 10 -10.92 12.28 7.36
C ASP A 10 -9.96 11.10 7.12
N ARG A 11 -9.64 10.34 8.17
CA ARG A 11 -8.67 9.25 8.18
C ARG A 11 -9.35 7.88 8.14
N GLY A 12 -8.86 6.98 7.28
CA GLY A 12 -9.23 5.57 7.24
C GLY A 12 -8.02 4.68 7.49
N ILE A 13 -8.15 3.64 8.31
CA ILE A 13 -7.11 2.62 8.51
C ILE A 13 -7.53 1.34 7.81
N LEU A 14 -6.74 0.88 6.85
CA LEU A 14 -6.88 -0.39 6.14
C LEU A 14 -5.84 -1.39 6.67
N THR A 15 -6.24 -2.30 7.55
CA THR A 15 -5.37 -3.41 7.99
C THR A 15 -5.53 -4.59 7.04
N ILE A 16 -4.42 -5.16 6.56
CA ILE A 16 -4.38 -6.30 5.63
C ILE A 16 -3.48 -7.40 6.16
N GLY A 17 -3.95 -8.65 6.13
CA GLY A 17 -3.19 -9.83 6.52
C GLY A 17 -3.42 -11.06 5.65
N GLY A 18 -2.54 -12.06 5.79
CA GLY A 18 -2.48 -13.27 4.97
C GLY A 18 -1.65 -13.08 3.69
N GLU A 19 -2.02 -13.80 2.63
CA GLU A 19 -1.30 -13.80 1.35
C GLU A 19 -1.70 -12.60 0.48
N LEU A 20 -0.70 -11.88 -0.06
CA LEU A 20 -0.83 -10.76 -0.99
C LEU A 20 -0.20 -11.14 -2.34
N THR A 21 -0.82 -12.12 -3.00
CA THR A 21 -0.37 -12.68 -4.28
C THR A 21 -1.35 -12.38 -5.42
N ILE A 22 -0.99 -12.74 -6.65
CA ILE A 22 -1.81 -12.56 -7.85
C ILE A 22 -3.22 -13.17 -7.71
N ASP A 23 -3.35 -14.30 -7.01
CA ASP A 23 -4.64 -14.96 -6.77
C ASP A 23 -5.58 -14.10 -5.90
N ARG A 24 -5.01 -13.17 -5.11
CA ARG A 24 -5.76 -12.23 -4.27
C ARG A 24 -5.78 -10.80 -4.85
N ALA A 25 -5.20 -10.57 -6.02
CA ALA A 25 -5.04 -9.24 -6.61
C ALA A 25 -6.38 -8.51 -6.82
N ALA A 26 -7.43 -9.22 -7.26
CA ALA A 26 -8.74 -8.64 -7.48
C ALA A 26 -9.40 -8.16 -6.16
N GLU A 27 -9.24 -8.95 -5.09
CA GLU A 27 -9.72 -8.62 -3.75
C GLU A 27 -8.97 -7.40 -3.20
N LEU A 28 -7.63 -7.42 -3.26
CA LEU A 28 -6.78 -6.30 -2.83
C LEU A 28 -7.11 -5.01 -3.59
N ARG A 29 -7.30 -5.09 -4.92
CA ARG A 29 -7.70 -3.93 -5.74
C ARG A 29 -9.02 -3.34 -5.24
N THR A 30 -10.01 -4.17 -4.98
CA THR A 30 -11.33 -3.73 -4.53
C THR A 30 -11.21 -3.02 -3.18
N MET A 31 -10.48 -3.60 -2.24
CA MET A 31 -10.24 -3.01 -0.91
C MET A 31 -9.53 -1.65 -0.99
N LEU A 32 -8.52 -1.51 -1.85
CA LEU A 32 -7.80 -0.25 -2.06
C LEU A 32 -8.73 0.84 -2.60
N ILE A 33 -9.59 0.52 -3.58
CA ILE A 33 -10.57 1.45 -4.14
C ILE A 33 -11.56 1.89 -3.06
N THR A 34 -12.20 0.93 -2.38
CA THR A 34 -13.19 1.23 -1.34
C THR A 34 -12.61 2.10 -0.22
N SER A 35 -11.34 1.89 0.13
CA SER A 35 -10.66 2.69 1.15
C SER A 35 -10.44 4.13 0.70
N LEU A 36 -10.02 4.34 -0.57
CA LEU A 36 -9.84 5.68 -1.14
C LEU A 36 -11.18 6.42 -1.33
N GLU A 37 -12.27 5.70 -1.58
CA GLU A 37 -13.62 6.29 -1.63
C GLU A 37 -14.10 6.72 -0.23
N SER A 38 -13.69 6.00 0.81
CA SER A 38 -14.22 6.17 2.17
C SER A 38 -13.48 7.21 3.01
N ALA A 39 -12.24 7.60 2.66
CA ALA A 39 -11.43 8.52 3.45
C ALA A 39 -10.51 9.40 2.56
N GLU A 40 -10.07 10.54 3.09
CA GLU A 40 -9.08 11.41 2.45
C GLU A 40 -7.64 10.96 2.75
N ASN A 41 -7.42 10.45 3.96
CA ASN A 41 -6.14 9.98 4.44
C ASN A 41 -6.21 8.47 4.75
N VAL A 42 -5.73 7.63 3.84
CA VAL A 42 -5.77 6.16 4.01
C VAL A 42 -4.41 5.67 4.52
N HIS A 43 -4.41 4.97 5.65
CA HIS A 43 -3.23 4.29 6.20
C HIS A 43 -3.38 2.78 6.03
N ILE A 44 -2.48 2.17 5.28
CA ILE A 44 -2.40 0.72 5.10
C ILE A 44 -1.47 0.14 6.17
N ARG A 45 -1.97 -0.81 6.96
CA ARG A 45 -1.16 -1.61 7.88
C ARG A 45 -1.05 -3.04 7.39
N LEU A 46 0.17 -3.55 7.32
CA LEU A 46 0.43 -4.93 6.97
C LEU A 46 0.64 -5.75 8.24
N GLU A 47 -0.39 -6.48 8.67
CA GLU A 47 -0.38 -7.28 9.90
C GLU A 47 -0.56 -8.76 9.56
N ALA A 48 0.34 -9.61 10.05
CA ALA A 48 0.31 -11.06 9.78
C ALA A 48 0.25 -11.40 8.27
N VAL A 49 0.96 -10.63 7.44
CA VAL A 49 1.18 -10.95 6.03
C VAL A 49 2.16 -12.12 5.93
N THR A 50 1.79 -13.15 5.17
CA THR A 50 2.56 -14.40 5.07
C THR A 50 3.29 -14.54 3.74
N GLU A 51 2.79 -13.90 2.68
CA GLU A 51 3.35 -13.98 1.34
C GLU A 51 3.04 -12.70 0.55
N VAL A 52 3.98 -12.24 -0.27
CA VAL A 52 3.85 -11.04 -1.09
C VAL A 52 4.55 -11.27 -2.43
N ASP A 53 3.88 -10.95 -3.54
CA ASP A 53 4.49 -10.98 -4.86
C ASP A 53 4.51 -9.60 -5.54
N LEU A 54 5.02 -9.58 -6.77
CA LEU A 54 5.12 -8.37 -7.58
C LEU A 54 3.76 -7.72 -7.88
N SER A 55 2.68 -8.51 -7.98
CA SER A 55 1.35 -7.99 -8.30
C SER A 55 0.81 -7.12 -7.15
N CYS A 56 1.09 -7.49 -5.90
CA CYS A 56 0.77 -6.65 -4.73
C CYS A 56 1.48 -5.29 -4.81
N LEU A 57 2.78 -5.29 -5.09
CA LEU A 57 3.56 -4.04 -5.19
C LEU A 57 3.04 -3.14 -6.31
N GLN A 58 2.69 -3.73 -7.45
CA GLN A 58 2.11 -2.99 -8.58
C GLN A 58 0.76 -2.37 -8.23
N LEU A 59 -0.11 -3.10 -7.52
CA LEU A 59 -1.40 -2.59 -7.06
C LEU A 59 -1.25 -1.46 -6.06
N LEU A 60 -0.37 -1.58 -5.07
CA LEU A 60 -0.06 -0.51 -4.11
C LEU A 60 0.48 0.73 -4.81
N CYS A 61 1.38 0.56 -5.77
CA CYS A 61 1.90 1.67 -6.57
C CYS A 61 0.79 2.33 -7.41
N SER A 62 -0.11 1.55 -8.01
CA SER A 62 -1.24 2.08 -8.75
C SER A 62 -2.25 2.81 -7.84
N ALA A 63 -2.49 2.30 -6.64
CA ALA A 63 -3.36 2.93 -5.66
C ALA A 63 -2.77 4.26 -5.16
N HIS A 64 -1.47 4.33 -4.89
CA HIS A 64 -0.77 5.58 -4.57
C HIS A 64 -0.94 6.62 -5.67
N ARG A 65 -0.70 6.26 -6.93
CA ARG A 65 -0.93 7.17 -8.07
C ARG A 65 -2.38 7.64 -8.17
N THR A 66 -3.33 6.74 -7.90
CA THR A 66 -4.76 7.07 -7.91
C THR A 66 -5.11 8.03 -6.79
N ALA A 67 -4.59 7.82 -5.59
CA ALA A 67 -4.79 8.71 -4.45
C ALA A 67 -4.31 10.13 -4.78
N MET A 68 -3.11 10.29 -5.35
CA MET A 68 -2.59 11.59 -5.75
C MET A 68 -3.47 12.28 -6.80
N ASN A 69 -3.93 11.55 -7.81
CA ASN A 69 -4.85 12.10 -8.83
C ASN A 69 -6.19 12.57 -8.23
N LEU A 70 -6.59 11.99 -7.10
CA LEU A 70 -7.79 12.35 -6.35
C LEU A 70 -7.51 13.39 -5.25
N ASN A 71 -6.29 13.92 -5.14
CA ASN A 71 -5.83 14.79 -4.05
C ASN A 71 -6.03 14.16 -2.66
N LYS A 72 -5.81 12.83 -2.55
CA LYS A 72 -5.89 12.05 -1.33
C LYS A 72 -4.50 11.52 -0.94
N ASN A 73 -4.33 11.18 0.33
CA ASN A 73 -3.09 10.61 0.85
C ASN A 73 -3.22 9.10 1.05
N LEU A 74 -2.20 8.36 0.63
CA LEU A 74 -2.07 6.93 0.89
C LEU A 74 -0.71 6.67 1.56
N ILE A 75 -0.76 6.17 2.79
CA ILE A 75 0.41 5.90 3.63
C ILE A 75 0.48 4.39 3.86
N LEU A 76 1.69 3.83 3.82
CA LEU A 76 1.92 2.40 4.01
C LEU A 76 2.86 2.16 5.19
N ASP A 77 2.35 1.48 6.22
CA ASP A 77 3.10 1.03 7.38
C ASP A 77 3.56 -0.42 7.13
N SER A 78 4.81 -0.57 6.67
CA SER A 78 5.41 -1.88 6.35
C SER A 78 6.53 -2.32 7.31
N GLU A 79 6.79 -1.57 8.38
CA GLU A 79 7.90 -1.81 9.32
C GLU A 79 7.82 -3.17 10.03
N GLU A 80 6.62 -3.71 10.24
CA GLU A 80 6.43 -4.99 10.93
C GLU A 80 6.41 -6.20 9.98
N SER A 81 6.27 -6.00 8.66
CA SER A 81 6.19 -7.10 7.69
C SER A 81 7.53 -7.37 6.99
N GLN A 82 8.31 -8.30 7.54
CA GLN A 82 9.60 -8.69 6.97
C GLN A 82 9.45 -9.24 5.54
N VAL A 83 8.46 -10.10 5.29
CA VAL A 83 8.21 -10.68 3.96
C VAL A 83 7.94 -9.58 2.93
N PHE A 84 7.16 -8.56 3.30
CA PHE A 84 6.87 -7.44 2.40
C PHE A 84 8.12 -6.64 2.07
N ARG A 85 8.93 -6.28 3.08
CA ARG A 85 10.16 -5.52 2.87
C ARG A 85 11.16 -6.29 2.00
N GLN A 86 11.28 -7.59 2.22
CA GLN A 86 12.14 -8.45 1.42
C GLN A 86 11.68 -8.48 -0.04
N THR A 87 10.37 -8.65 -0.30
CA THR A 87 9.82 -8.61 -1.67
C THR A 87 10.05 -7.24 -2.33
N VAL A 88 9.88 -6.12 -1.61
CA VAL A 88 10.18 -4.77 -2.14
C VAL A 88 11.64 -4.66 -2.59
N LYS A 89 12.57 -5.17 -1.77
CA LYS A 89 14.00 -5.17 -2.06
C LYS A 89 14.33 -6.06 -3.26
N ASP A 90 13.87 -7.31 -3.24
CA ASP A 90 14.17 -8.30 -4.27
C ASP A 90 13.55 -7.95 -5.63
N ALA A 91 12.39 -7.30 -5.62
CA ALA A 91 11.74 -6.80 -6.83
C ALA A 91 12.36 -5.49 -7.36
N GLY A 92 13.33 -4.89 -6.67
CA GLY A 92 13.97 -3.63 -7.07
C GLY A 92 13.05 -2.41 -6.94
N TYR A 93 12.07 -2.46 -6.04
CA TYR A 93 11.14 -1.35 -5.81
C TYR A 93 11.70 -0.27 -4.89
N THR A 94 12.73 -0.57 -4.09
CA THR A 94 13.38 0.42 -3.21
C THR A 94 13.86 1.63 -4.01
N ARG A 95 13.49 2.83 -3.56
CA ARG A 95 13.82 4.09 -4.21
C ARG A 95 14.45 5.10 -3.27
N ASN A 96 15.28 5.96 -3.87
CA ASN A 96 15.85 7.15 -3.22
C ASN A 96 15.08 8.44 -3.59
N ARG A 97 14.14 8.35 -4.54
CA ARG A 97 13.30 9.45 -5.02
C ARG A 97 11.91 8.92 -5.40
N GLY A 98 10.91 9.80 -5.36
CA GLY A 98 9.56 9.47 -5.76
C GLY A 98 9.44 8.92 -7.19
N CYS A 99 8.32 8.25 -7.47
CA CYS A 99 8.00 7.90 -8.86
C CYS A 99 7.73 9.18 -9.68
N THR A 100 7.74 9.10 -11.01
CA THR A 100 7.55 10.27 -11.89
C THR A 100 6.23 11.02 -11.62
N ALA A 101 5.22 10.33 -11.09
CA ALA A 101 3.95 10.93 -10.73
C ALA A 101 3.98 11.62 -9.35
N ASP A 102 4.97 11.31 -8.50
CA ASP A 102 5.02 11.76 -7.10
C ASP A 102 5.47 13.22 -6.99
N SER A 103 4.50 14.13 -7.04
CA SER A 103 4.71 15.56 -6.86
C SER A 103 4.80 16.00 -5.39
N CYS A 104 4.47 15.11 -4.46
CA CYS A 104 4.28 15.43 -3.03
C CYS A 104 5.28 14.71 -2.11
N GLU A 105 6.34 14.11 -2.66
CA GLU A 105 7.37 13.35 -1.90
C GLU A 105 6.76 12.25 -1.00
N SER A 106 5.70 11.60 -1.50
CA SER A 106 4.84 10.67 -0.77
C SER A 106 4.95 9.22 -1.24
N CYS A 107 5.84 8.93 -2.20
CA CYS A 107 5.97 7.62 -2.81
C CYS A 107 6.27 6.52 -1.77
N LEU A 108 5.44 5.48 -1.77
CA LEU A 108 5.50 4.34 -0.84
C LEU A 108 6.86 3.62 -0.77
N TRP A 109 7.68 3.79 -1.80
CA TRP A 109 8.94 3.06 -1.97
C TRP A 109 10.19 3.87 -1.59
N ILE A 110 10.04 5.11 -1.12
CA ILE A 110 11.17 5.91 -0.64
C ILE A 110 11.59 5.39 0.74
N GLY A 111 12.90 5.14 0.92
CA GLY A 111 13.46 4.85 2.25
C GLY A 111 13.50 3.36 2.63
N GLY A 112 13.57 2.47 1.65
CA GLY A 112 13.63 1.00 1.86
C GLY A 112 14.88 0.44 2.55
N ASP A 113 15.62 1.25 3.30
CA ASP A 113 16.62 0.82 4.29
C ASP A 113 16.72 1.94 5.36
N LYS A 114 16.13 1.71 6.54
CA LYS A 114 16.52 2.37 7.79
C LYS A 114 16.79 1.30 8.84
#